data_AF-A0A195CN71-F1
#
_entry.id   AF-A0A195CN71-F1
#
_cell.length_a   1.000
_cell.length_b   1.000
_cell.length_c   1.000
_cell.angle_alpha   90.00
_cell.angle_beta   90.00
_cell.angle_gamma   90.00
#
_symmetry.space_group_name_H-M   'P 1'
#
loop_
_entity.id
_entity.type
_entity.pdbx_description
1 polymer ?
#
loop_
_entity_poly.entity_id
_entity_poly.type
_entity_poly.pdbx_seq_one_letter_code
_entity_poly.pdbx_strand_id
1 'polypeptide(L)'
;MEYSLFALLILSMAIVSGFELNVVHKWKYYEYEWKSEQQKEDATSSGVYNSYMSMCIDADKANNGRVFVTVPREIDLGSPVTLATVTDMTGSRSPLLHPYLSCVTAQEVVYDV
;
A
#
# COMPACT_ATOMS: atom_id res chain seq x y z
N MET A 1 -45.21 1.32 -26.19
CA MET A 1 -45.05 1.22 -24.72
C MET A 1 -44.17 0.03 -24.32
N GLU A 2 -44.29 -1.11 -24.99
CA GLU A 2 -43.54 -2.34 -24.62
C GLU A 2 -42.02 -2.24 -24.79
N TYR A 3 -41.50 -1.67 -25.89
CA TYR A 3 -40.05 -1.51 -26.08
C TYR A 3 -39.38 -0.56 -25.06
N SER A 4 -40.15 0.36 -24.47
CA SER A 4 -39.65 1.30 -23.46
C SER A 4 -39.33 0.59 -22.13
N LEU A 5 -40.14 -0.40 -21.75
CA LEU A 5 -39.92 -1.19 -20.55
C LEU A 5 -38.71 -2.12 -20.70
N PHE A 6 -38.53 -2.74 -21.88
CA PHE A 6 -37.34 -3.55 -22.17
C PHE A 6 -36.06 -2.71 -22.18
N ALA A 7 -36.09 -1.51 -22.76
CA ALA A 7 -34.95 -0.60 -22.74
C ALA A 7 -34.58 -0.16 -21.31
N LEU A 8 -35.58 0.14 -20.46
CA LEU A 8 -35.36 0.48 -19.05
C LEU A 8 -34.80 -0.69 -18.22
N LEU A 9 -35.23 -1.93 -18.51
CA LEU A 9 -34.71 -3.14 -17.85
C LEU A 9 -33.26 -3.47 -18.26
N ILE A 10 -32.92 -3.29 -19.54
CA ILE A 10 -31.54 -3.48 -20.01
C ILE A 10 -30.63 -2.40 -19.42
N LEU A 11 -31.10 -1.14 -19.38
CA LEU A 11 -30.36 -0.04 -18.79
C LEU A 11 -30.16 -0.23 -17.28
N SER A 12 -31.14 -0.77 -16.55
CA SER A 12 -31.00 -1.03 -15.11
C SER A 12 -30.02 -2.17 -14.82
N MET A 13 -30.02 -3.25 -15.61
CA MET A 13 -29.05 -4.35 -15.45
C MET A 13 -27.61 -3.90 -15.73
N ALA A 14 -27.41 -3.01 -16.72
CA ALA A 14 -26.09 -2.46 -17.03
C ALA A 14 -25.55 -1.51 -15.95
N ILE A 15 -26.42 -0.82 -15.20
CA ILE A 15 -26.01 0.03 -14.06
C ILE A 15 -25.66 -0.83 -12.83
N VAL A 16 -26.32 -1.98 -12.65
CA VAL A 16 -26.09 -2.88 -11.51
C VAL A 16 -24.84 -3.75 -11.68
N SER A 17 -24.34 -3.93 -12.90
CA SER A 17 -23.03 -4.57 -13.14
C SER A 17 -21.86 -3.66 -12.75
N GLY A 18 -21.76 -3.32 -11.47
CA GLY A 18 -20.54 -2.77 -10.90
C GLY A 18 -19.45 -3.84 -10.87
N PHE A 19 -18.19 -3.44 -11.09
CA PHE A 19 -17.07 -4.35 -10.93
C PHE A 19 -16.80 -4.58 -9.44
N GLU A 20 -16.70 -5.84 -9.04
CA GLU A 20 -16.28 -6.22 -7.69
C GLU A 20 -14.74 -6.16 -7.62
N LEU A 21 -14.21 -5.31 -6.74
CA LEU A 21 -12.78 -5.23 -6.49
C LEU A 21 -12.39 -6.29 -5.47
N ASN A 22 -11.52 -7.21 -5.87
CA ASN A 22 -10.94 -8.17 -4.94
C ASN A 22 -9.86 -7.47 -4.09
N VAL A 23 -10.13 -7.28 -2.80
CA VAL A 23 -9.19 -6.67 -1.86
C VAL A 23 -8.13 -7.70 -1.48
N VAL A 24 -6.93 -7.56 -2.07
CA VAL A 24 -5.80 -8.47 -1.80
C VAL A 24 -5.18 -8.20 -0.43
N HIS A 25 -5.00 -6.93 -0.07
CA HIS A 25 -4.43 -6.52 1.21
C HIS A 25 -5.13 -5.26 1.74
N LYS A 26 -5.17 -5.11 3.06
CA LYS A 26 -5.82 -3.97 3.73
C LYS A 26 -5.04 -3.52 4.96
N TRP A 27 -4.83 -2.22 5.06
CA TRP A 27 -4.19 -1.58 6.21
C TRP A 27 -5.12 -0.60 6.91
N LYS A 28 -5.08 -0.61 8.24
CA LYS A 28 -5.54 0.54 9.04
C LYS A 28 -4.39 1.50 9.33
N TYR A 29 -3.21 0.95 9.60
CA TYR A 29 -1.96 1.65 9.77
C TYR A 29 -0.86 0.85 9.06
N TYR A 30 0.13 1.55 8.52
CA TYR A 30 1.30 0.89 7.93
C TYR A 30 2.26 0.50 9.05
N GLU A 31 2.42 -0.80 9.24
CA GLU A 31 3.35 -1.37 10.20
C GLU A 31 4.55 -1.96 9.45
N TYR A 32 5.74 -1.76 9.97
CA TYR A 32 6.98 -2.26 9.38
C TYR A 32 7.53 -3.44 10.18
N GLU A 33 8.31 -4.28 9.52
CA GLU A 33 9.17 -5.22 10.22
C GLU A 33 10.27 -4.48 10.98
N TRP A 34 10.42 -4.81 12.26
CA TRP A 34 11.46 -4.28 13.13
C TRP A 34 12.35 -5.43 13.62
N LYS A 35 13.65 -5.19 13.74
CA LYS A 35 14.63 -6.16 14.28
C LYS A 35 14.40 -6.40 15.78
N SER A 36 13.84 -5.42 16.48
CA SER A 36 13.48 -5.49 17.89
C SER A 36 12.43 -4.44 18.24
N GLU A 37 11.70 -4.63 19.35
CA GLU A 37 10.79 -3.60 19.86
C GLU A 37 11.54 -2.31 20.22
N GLN A 38 12.78 -2.41 20.72
CA GLN A 38 13.61 -1.23 20.98
C GLN A 38 13.83 -0.40 19.70
N GLN A 39 14.10 -1.05 18.57
CA GLN A 39 14.30 -0.34 17.30
C GLN A 39 13.02 0.43 16.89
N LYS A 40 11.86 -0.18 17.11
CA LYS A 40 10.56 0.44 16.83
C LYS A 40 10.30 1.62 17.76
N GLU A 41 10.57 1.47 19.06
CA GLU A 41 10.44 2.55 20.05
C GLU A 41 11.38 3.72 19.74
N ASP A 42 12.62 3.44 19.38
CA ASP A 42 13.61 4.44 18.99
C ASP A 42 13.13 5.21 17.74
N ALA A 43 12.68 4.51 16.69
CA ALA A 43 12.17 5.15 15.47
C ALA A 43 10.89 5.97 15.71
N THR A 44 10.02 5.51 16.62
CA THR A 44 8.81 6.23 17.01
C THR A 44 9.14 7.49 17.81
N SER A 45 10.02 7.37 18.80
CA SER A 45 10.42 8.47 19.67
C SER A 45 11.26 9.53 18.94
N SER A 46 12.05 9.12 17.93
CA SER A 46 12.79 10.04 17.07
C SER A 46 11.93 10.70 15.98
N GLY A 47 10.65 10.31 15.85
CA GLY A 47 9.73 10.81 14.82
C GLY A 47 10.01 10.28 13.40
N VAL A 48 10.91 9.31 13.23
CA VAL A 48 11.20 8.69 11.93
C VAL A 48 10.07 7.76 11.49
N TYR A 49 9.32 7.23 12.45
CA TYR A 49 8.15 6.42 12.21
C TYR A 49 6.94 6.97 12.97
N ASN A 50 5.84 7.13 12.26
CA ASN A 50 4.54 7.45 12.82
C ASN A 50 3.46 6.70 12.03
N SER A 51 2.85 5.71 12.68
CA SER A 51 1.82 4.85 12.09
C SER A 51 0.56 5.61 11.66
N TYR A 52 0.34 6.84 12.16
CA TYR A 52 -0.81 7.68 11.85
C TYR A 52 -0.54 8.68 10.71
N MET A 53 0.71 8.81 10.25
CA MET A 53 1.15 9.79 9.24
C MET A 53 1.87 9.11 8.08
N SER A 54 1.43 7.93 7.67
CA SER A 54 2.00 7.22 6.52
C SER A 54 0.95 7.09 5.42
N MET A 55 1.19 7.73 4.28
CA MET A 55 0.36 7.65 3.08
C MET A 55 1.08 6.90 1.97
N CYS A 56 0.48 5.80 1.51
CA CYS A 56 0.91 5.11 0.29
C CYS A 56 0.30 5.83 -0.92
N ILE A 57 1.13 6.18 -1.90
CA ILE A 57 0.69 6.84 -3.14
C ILE A 57 0.56 5.87 -4.31
N ASP A 58 1.26 4.74 -4.27
CA ASP A 58 1.34 3.80 -5.37
C ASP A 58 1.63 2.38 -4.88
N ALA A 59 1.13 1.40 -5.60
CA ALA A 59 1.40 -0.02 -5.37
C ALA A 59 1.46 -0.79 -6.68
N ASP A 60 2.49 -1.62 -6.85
CA ASP A 60 2.68 -2.45 -8.03
C ASP A 60 3.00 -3.90 -7.65
N LYS A 61 2.58 -4.85 -8.49
CA LYS A 61 2.83 -6.27 -8.32
C LYS A 61 3.81 -6.75 -9.38
N ALA A 62 5.01 -7.12 -8.96
CA ALA A 62 6.00 -7.70 -9.84
C ALA A 62 5.58 -9.10 -10.34
N ASN A 63 6.15 -9.53 -11.47
CA ASN A 63 5.89 -10.83 -12.09
C ASN A 63 6.14 -12.03 -11.15
N ASN A 64 7.02 -11.87 -10.15
CA ASN A 64 7.29 -12.90 -9.15
C ASN A 64 6.29 -12.90 -7.97
N GLY A 65 5.23 -12.09 -8.04
CA GLY A 65 4.15 -12.04 -7.06
C GLY A 65 4.35 -11.05 -5.92
N ARG A 66 5.55 -10.48 -5.75
CA ARG A 66 5.81 -9.46 -4.71
C ARG A 66 5.02 -8.19 -4.99
N VAL A 67 4.43 -7.62 -3.94
CA VAL A 67 3.75 -6.33 -3.99
C VAL A 67 4.67 -5.27 -3.39
N PHE A 68 4.87 -4.19 -4.14
CA PHE A 68 5.63 -3.02 -3.77
C PHE A 68 4.68 -1.90 -3.39
N VAL A 69 5.06 -1.10 -2.41
CA VAL A 69 4.32 0.10 -1.99
C VAL A 69 5.27 1.28 -1.87
N THR A 70 4.84 2.43 -2.41
CA THR A 70 5.60 3.68 -2.39
C THR A 70 5.01 4.63 -1.35
N VAL A 71 5.85 5.06 -0.41
CA VAL A 71 5.49 5.95 0.70
C VAL A 71 6.42 7.17 0.69
N PRO A 72 6.06 8.27 0.00
CA PRO A 72 6.96 9.40 -0.21
C PRO A 72 7.28 10.11 1.11
N ARG A 73 8.58 10.21 1.42
CA ARG A 73 9.07 10.83 2.66
C ARG A 73 8.88 12.34 2.68
N GLU A 74 8.86 12.97 1.50
CA GLU A 74 8.71 14.41 1.31
C GLU A 74 7.30 14.90 1.63
N ILE A 75 6.31 14.01 1.55
CA ILE A 75 4.89 14.32 1.81
C ILE A 75 4.52 13.88 3.22
N ASP A 76 5.00 12.72 3.67
CA ASP A 76 4.69 12.15 4.98
C ASP A 76 5.96 11.74 5.73
N LEU A 77 6.30 12.50 6.78
CA LEU A 77 7.47 12.26 7.63
C LEU A 77 7.33 11.02 8.54
N GLY A 78 6.19 10.32 8.49
CA GLY A 78 5.89 9.17 9.35
C GLY A 78 6.43 7.83 8.84
N SER A 79 7.11 7.80 7.69
CA SER A 79 7.59 6.54 7.11
C SER A 79 9.11 6.37 7.22
N PRO A 80 9.60 5.25 7.78
CA PRO A 80 11.03 4.95 7.85
C PRO A 80 11.63 4.65 6.47
N VAL A 81 10.82 4.36 5.45
CA VAL A 81 11.27 4.00 4.10
C VAL A 81 10.37 4.56 3.01
N THR A 82 10.92 4.80 1.82
CA THR A 82 10.16 5.28 0.67
C THR A 82 9.60 4.19 -0.22
N LEU A 83 10.23 3.01 -0.20
CA LEU A 83 9.81 1.84 -0.97
C LEU A 83 9.88 0.59 -0.08
N ALA A 84 8.76 -0.11 0.02
CA ALA A 84 8.66 -1.34 0.78
C ALA A 84 7.97 -2.44 -0.02
N THR A 85 8.19 -3.67 0.42
CA THR A 85 7.48 -4.85 -0.05
C THR A 85 6.48 -5.31 1.00
N VAL A 86 5.31 -5.76 0.55
CA VAL A 86 4.32 -6.40 1.41
C VAL A 86 4.80 -7.80 1.76
N THR A 87 4.73 -8.15 3.03
CA THR A 87 5.17 -9.44 3.57
C THR A 87 3.97 -10.34 3.85
N ASP A 88 4.20 -11.63 4.02
CA ASP A 88 3.14 -12.55 4.48
C ASP A 88 2.95 -12.51 6.01
N MET A 89 3.81 -11.80 6.73
CA MET A 89 3.70 -11.66 8.18
C MET A 89 2.61 -10.66 8.53
N THR A 90 1.72 -11.04 9.44
CA THR A 90 0.65 -10.17 9.93
C THR A 90 1.06 -9.52 11.24
N GLY A 91 1.02 -8.18 11.25
CA GLY A 91 1.05 -7.38 12.47
C GLY A 91 -0.28 -7.45 13.19
N SER A 92 -0.67 -6.35 13.84
CA SER A 92 -1.88 -6.33 14.67
C SER A 92 -3.17 -6.71 13.90
N ARG A 93 -3.29 -6.28 12.63
CA ARG A 93 -4.45 -6.56 11.74
C ARG A 93 -4.14 -6.54 10.24
N SER A 94 -2.88 -6.34 9.86
CA SER A 94 -2.49 -6.08 8.48
C SER A 94 -1.11 -6.67 8.18
N PRO A 95 -0.81 -6.97 6.91
CA PRO A 95 0.53 -7.42 6.54
C PRO A 95 1.61 -6.41 6.93
N LEU A 96 2.79 -6.86 7.34
CA LEU A 96 3.92 -5.98 7.61
C LEU A 96 4.58 -5.54 6.31
N LEU A 97 5.19 -4.37 6.34
CA LEU A 97 6.02 -3.86 5.27
C LEU A 97 7.50 -4.12 5.56
N HIS A 98 8.21 -4.68 4.59
CA HIS A 98 9.66 -4.86 4.63
C HIS A 98 10.34 -3.85 3.71
N PRO A 99 11.31 -3.04 4.20
CA PRO A 99 12.14 -2.17 3.37
C PRO A 99 12.69 -2.89 2.13
N TYR A 100 12.36 -2.44 0.92
CA TYR A 100 12.84 -3.14 -0.28
C TYR A 100 14.35 -3.01 -0.48
N LEU A 101 14.90 -1.84 -0.15
CA LEU A 101 16.34 -1.61 -0.10
C LEU A 101 16.69 -1.09 1.29
N SER A 102 17.69 -1.70 1.91
CA SER A 102 18.11 -1.34 3.28
C SER A 102 18.63 0.10 3.38
N CYS A 103 19.11 0.67 2.29
CA CYS A 103 19.47 2.07 2.09
C CYS A 103 20.20 2.16 0.75
N VAL A 104 19.60 2.79 -0.25
CA VAL A 104 20.34 3.37 -1.35
C VAL A 104 19.92 4.83 -1.36
N THR A 105 20.90 5.73 -1.16
CA THR A 105 20.74 7.16 -1.41
C THR A 105 20.02 7.34 -2.75
N ALA A 106 19.05 8.24 -2.83
CA ALA A 106 18.14 8.47 -3.96
C ALA A 106 18.79 8.81 -5.33
N GLN A 107 20.09 8.55 -5.48
CA GLN A 107 20.93 8.86 -6.62
C GLN A 107 21.17 7.67 -7.55
N GLU A 108 20.70 6.45 -7.20
CA GLU A 108 20.97 5.23 -7.99
C GLU A 108 19.73 4.61 -8.67
N VAL A 109 18.53 5.17 -8.50
CA VAL A 109 17.30 4.64 -9.12
C VAL A 109 17.01 5.28 -10.49
N VAL A 110 17.78 6.30 -10.89
CA VAL A 110 17.59 6.99 -12.18
C VAL A 110 18.48 6.40 -13.27
N TYR A 111 18.65 5.08 -13.40
CA TYR A 111 19.21 4.44 -14.61
C TYR A 111 18.85 2.94 -14.66
N ASP A 112 17.56 2.58 -14.69
CA ASP A 112 17.17 1.27 -15.22
C ASP A 112 15.70 1.22 -15.68
N VAL A 113 15.32 2.18 -16.54
CA VAL A 113 14.18 2.07 -17.46
C VAL A 113 14.53 2.74 -18.78
#